data_AF-A0A1F9FRY1-F1
#
_entry.id   AF-A0A1F9FRY1-F1
#
_cell.length_a   1.000
_cell.length_b   1.000
_cell.length_c   1.000
_cell.angle_alpha   90.00
_cell.angle_beta   90.00
_cell.angle_gamma   90.00
#
_symmetry.space_group_name_H-M   'P 1'
#
loop_
_entity.id
_entity.type
_entity.pdbx_description
1 polymer ?
#
loop_
_entity_poly.entity_id
_entity_poly.type
_entity_poly.pdbx_seq_one_letter_code
_entity_poly.pdbx_strand_id
1 'polypeptide(L)'
;MLTAREKKVLELVGEADTNKEIAAALGISPATVKRHIENILRKLCLKNRIEAALYAVGAGSCPVAVRPANCPLGLKAAPQRELAA
;
A
#
# COMPACT_ATOMS: atom_id res chain seq x y z
N MET A 1 -1.52 -8.84 13.13
CA MET A 1 -1.77 -7.53 13.77
C MET A 1 -0.79 -6.50 13.23
N LEU A 2 -1.27 -5.33 12.78
CA LEU A 2 -0.42 -4.22 12.33
C LEU A 2 -0.10 -3.29 13.51
N THR A 3 1.13 -2.79 13.57
CA THR A 3 1.55 -1.75 14.51
C THR A 3 0.95 -0.39 14.15
N ALA A 4 0.94 0.57 15.08
CA ALA A 4 0.44 1.92 14.85
C ALA A 4 1.16 2.62 13.68
N ARG A 5 2.49 2.46 13.58
CA ARG A 5 3.30 2.95 12.45
C ARG A 5 2.88 2.32 11.12
N GLU A 6 2.67 1.01 11.09
CA GLU A 6 2.25 0.29 9.88
C GLU A 6 0.84 0.69 9.43
N LYS A 7 -0.08 0.93 10.37
CA LYS A 7 -1.41 1.47 10.04
C LYS A 7 -1.31 2.85 9.40
N LYS A 8 -0.51 3.75 9.98
CA LYS A 8 -0.29 5.10 9.45
C LYS A 8 0.29 5.07 8.03
N VAL A 9 1.26 4.19 7.78
CA VAL A 9 1.83 3.97 6.43
C VAL A 9 0.76 3.44 5.49
N LEU A 10 -0.06 2.47 5.93
CA LEU A 10 -1.13 1.90 5.12
C LEU A 10 -2.19 2.96 4.74
N GLU A 11 -2.58 3.85 5.66
CA GLU A 11 -3.49 4.97 5.39
C GLU A 11 -2.97 5.86 4.27
N LEU A 12 -1.72 6.33 4.38
CA LEU A 12 -1.09 7.20 3.37
C LEU A 12 -0.89 6.49 2.02
N VAL A 13 -0.62 5.17 2.04
CA VAL A 13 -0.59 4.36 0.81
C VAL A 13 -1.98 4.32 0.14
N GLY A 14 -3.06 4.36 0.93
CA GLY A 14 -4.43 4.49 0.42
C GLY A 14 -4.70 5.82 -0.28
N GLU A 15 -4.06 6.90 0.16
CA GLU A 15 -4.13 8.23 -0.48
C GLU A 15 -3.28 8.32 -1.76
N ALA A 16 -2.61 7.24 -2.14
CA ALA A 16 -1.71 7.15 -3.29
C ALA A 16 -0.43 8.01 -3.19
N ASP A 17 -0.06 8.40 -1.96
CA ASP A 17 1.19 9.12 -1.70
C ASP A 17 2.43 8.31 -2.13
N THR A 18 3.46 9.03 -2.58
CA THR A 18 4.77 8.44 -2.88
C THR A 18 5.54 8.11 -1.61
N ASN A 19 6.52 7.21 -1.71
CA ASN A 19 7.37 6.85 -0.57
C ASN A 19 8.10 8.06 0.03
N LYS A 20 8.34 9.12 -0.78
CA LYS A 20 8.96 10.37 -0.35
C LYS A 20 7.99 11.25 0.45
N GLU A 21 6.74 11.34 0.03
CA GLU A 21 5.68 12.07 0.74
C GLU A 21 5.34 11.39 2.06
N ILE A 22 5.20 10.06 2.05
CA ILE A 22 4.99 9.25 3.26
C ILE A 22 6.17 9.42 4.23
N ALA A 23 7.40 9.44 3.70
CA ALA A 23 8.62 9.68 4.47
C ALA A 23 8.60 11.06 5.15
N ALA A 24 8.23 12.11 4.41
CA ALA A 24 8.11 13.46 4.92
C ALA A 24 7.02 13.57 6.00
N ALA A 25 5.84 12.98 5.75
CA ALA A 25 4.72 12.98 6.68
C ALA A 25 5.03 12.25 8.01
N LEU A 26 5.82 11.18 7.95
CA LEU A 26 6.15 10.35 9.11
C LEU A 26 7.54 10.65 9.72
N GLY A 27 8.27 11.62 9.16
CA GLY A 27 9.62 11.99 9.59
C GLY A 27 10.64 10.84 9.52
N ILE A 28 10.55 9.98 8.51
CA ILE A 28 11.44 8.81 8.34
C ILE A 28 12.03 8.76 6.94
N SER A 29 13.10 8.00 6.75
CA SER A 29 13.69 7.81 5.43
C SER A 29 12.76 7.00 4.50
N PRO A 30 12.77 7.28 3.18
CA PRO A 30 11.96 6.52 2.20
C PRO A 30 12.33 5.03 2.15
N ALA A 31 13.58 4.68 2.46
CA ALA A 31 14.00 3.28 2.62
C ALA A 31 13.25 2.57 3.76
N THR A 32 13.01 3.27 4.87
CA THR A 32 12.25 2.77 6.03
C THR A 32 10.77 2.62 5.68
N VAL A 33 10.20 3.56 4.90
CA VAL A 33 8.84 3.42 4.37
C VAL A 33 8.70 2.15 3.54
N LYS A 34 9.66 1.88 2.64
CA LYS A 34 9.69 0.67 1.81
C LYS A 34 9.68 -0.61 2.66
N ARG A 35 10.49 -0.63 3.73
CA ARG A 35 10.53 -1.73 4.71
C ARG A 35 9.18 -1.91 5.43
N HIS A 36 8.52 -0.81 5.80
CA HIS A 36 7.19 -0.85 6.40
C HIS A 36 6.15 -1.43 5.43
N ILE A 37 6.16 -0.99 4.17
CA ILE A 37 5.27 -1.52 3.12
C ILE A 37 5.50 -3.01 2.92
N GLU A 38 6.74 -3.48 2.81
CA GLU A 38 7.03 -4.91 2.70
C GLU A 38 6.50 -5.71 3.90
N ASN A 39 6.66 -5.19 5.12
CA ASN A 39 6.12 -5.84 6.32
C ASN A 39 4.59 -5.87 6.32
N ILE A 40 3.94 -4.79 5.87
CA ILE A 40 2.48 -4.71 5.73
C ILE A 40 1.99 -5.73 4.70
N LEU A 41 2.62 -5.78 3.52
CA LEU A 41 2.28 -6.74 2.47
C LEU A 41 2.45 -8.18 2.97
N ARG A 42 3.55 -8.50 3.65
CA ARG A 42 3.76 -9.83 4.26
C ARG A 42 2.71 -10.16 5.32
N LYS A 43 2.37 -9.21 6.20
CA LYS A 43 1.38 -9.40 7.28
C LYS A 43 -0.05 -9.53 6.78
N LEU A 44 -0.38 -8.88 5.65
CA LEU A 44 -1.69 -8.92 5.02
C LEU A 44 -1.78 -9.95 3.88
N CYS A 45 -0.69 -10.66 3.58
CA CYS A 45 -0.55 -11.57 2.44
C CYS A 45 -0.91 -10.93 1.08
N LEU A 46 -0.57 -9.65 0.91
CA LEU A 46 -0.76 -8.90 -0.32
C LEU A 46 0.53 -8.95 -1.15
N LYS A 47 0.42 -8.89 -2.48
CA LYS A 47 1.54 -8.99 -3.41
C LYS A 47 2.07 -7.61 -3.82
N ASN A 48 1.18 -6.62 -3.94
CA ASN A 48 1.52 -5.32 -4.53
C ASN A 48 0.99 -4.14 -3.72
N ARG A 49 1.68 -2.99 -3.83
CA ARG A 49 1.27 -1.72 -3.20
C ARG A 49 -0.16 -1.30 -3.58
N ILE A 50 -0.60 -1.66 -4.79
CA ILE A 50 -1.95 -1.36 -5.27
C ILE A 50 -2.98 -2.12 -4.45
N GLU A 51 -2.73 -3.39 -4.13
CA GLU A 51 -3.60 -4.17 -3.27
C GLU A 51 -3.61 -3.60 -1.85
N ALA A 52 -2.47 -3.09 -1.35
CA ALA A 52 -2.41 -2.40 -0.06
C ALA A 52 -3.19 -1.07 -0.06
N ALA A 53 -3.09 -0.28 -1.14
CA ALA A 53 -3.84 0.96 -1.29
C ALA A 53 -5.35 0.70 -1.34
N LEU A 54 -5.77 -0.31 -2.12
CA LEU A 54 -7.16 -0.76 -2.17
C LEU A 54 -7.63 -1.28 -0.81
N TYR A 55 -6.78 -1.98 -0.08
CA TYR A 55 -7.07 -2.46 1.27
C TYR A 55 -7.24 -1.30 2.28
N ALA A 56 -6.46 -0.23 2.13
CA ALA A 56 -6.56 0.97 2.96
C ALA A 56 -7.84 1.78 2.66
N VAL A 57 -8.14 2.01 1.38
CA VAL A 57 -9.32 2.78 0.92
C VAL A 57 -10.61 2.00 1.15
N GLY A 58 -10.59 0.68 0.95
CA GLY A 58 -11.74 -0.21 1.16
C GLY A 58 -12.05 -0.51 2.63
N ALA A 59 -11.39 0.18 3.57
CA ALA A 59 -11.64 0.23 5.01
C ALA A 59 -12.57 -0.87 5.56
N GLY A 60 -11.96 -2.02 5.89
CA GLY A 60 -12.53 -2.97 6.84
C GLY A 60 -13.54 -3.97 6.25
N SER A 61 -13.01 -5.14 5.88
CA SER A 61 -13.71 -6.36 5.46
C SER A 61 -14.05 -6.50 3.97
N CYS A 62 -13.13 -7.15 3.26
CA CYS A 62 -13.50 -8.31 2.45
C CYS A 62 -12.35 -9.32 2.52
N PRO A 63 -12.41 -10.27 3.47
CA PRO A 63 -11.59 -11.46 3.41
C PRO A 63 -12.12 -12.38 2.31
N VAL A 64 -11.20 -12.97 1.54
CA VAL A 64 -11.38 -13.99 0.50
C VAL A 64 -11.85 -13.52 -0.89
N ALA A 65 -11.08 -13.94 -1.90
CA ALA A 65 -11.43 -14.01 -3.32
C ALA A 65 -11.35 -12.74 -4.20
N VAL A 66 -10.15 -12.19 -4.42
CA VAL A 66 -9.86 -11.53 -5.70
C VAL A 66 -9.14 -12.52 -6.62
N ARG A 67 -9.92 -13.27 -7.40
CA ARG A 67 -9.43 -13.85 -8.66
C ARG A 67 -9.27 -12.70 -9.65
N PRO A 68 -8.13 -12.60 -10.37
CA PRO A 68 -7.83 -11.44 -11.22
C PRO A 68 -8.74 -11.27 -12.46
N ALA A 69 -9.79 -12.06 -12.60
CA ALA A 69 -10.72 -12.01 -13.74
C ALA A 69 -12.00 -11.20 -13.49
N ASN A 70 -12.36 -10.88 -12.24
CA ASN A 70 -13.61 -10.14 -11.95
C ASN A 70 -13.48 -9.18 -10.76
N CYS A 71 -12.48 -8.30 -10.82
CA CYS A 71 -12.36 -7.20 -9.87
C CYS A 71 -13.26 -6.04 -10.37
N PRO A 72 -14.27 -5.59 -9.60
CA PRO A 72 -15.35 -4.71 -10.09
C PRO A 72 -14.92 -3.28 -10.42
N LEU A 73 -13.63 -2.95 -10.26
CA LEU A 73 -13.13 -1.58 -10.45
C LEU A 73 -12.30 -1.37 -11.71
N GLY A 74 -11.89 -2.42 -12.44
CA GLY A 74 -11.23 -2.26 -13.74
C GLY A 74 -10.01 -1.31 -13.78
N LEU A 75 -9.44 -0.94 -12.62
CA LEU A 75 -8.33 -0.01 -12.56
C LEU A 75 -7.08 -0.71 -13.07
N LYS A 76 -6.72 -0.43 -14.33
CA LYS A 76 -5.37 -0.67 -14.82
C LYS A 76 -4.39 -0.05 -13.83
N ALA A 77 -3.54 -0.89 -13.24
CA ALA A 77 -2.44 -0.45 -12.41
C ALA A 77 -1.68 0.67 -13.12
N ALA A 78 -1.63 1.86 -12.49
CA ALA A 78 -0.80 2.95 -12.98
C ALA A 78 0.66 2.46 -13.07
N PRO A 79 1.42 2.82 -14.11
CA PRO A 79 2.81 2.41 -14.23
C PRO A 79 3.58 2.97 -13.04
N GLN A 80 4.35 2.11 -12.37
CA GLN A 80 5.25 2.49 -11.29
C GLN A 80 6.33 3.43 -11.85
N ARG A 81 6.05 4.73 -11.89
CA ARG A 81 6.97 5.75 -12.37
C ARG A 81 7.73 6.34 -11.18
N GLU A 82 8.75 5.61 -10.73
CA GLU A 82 9.93 6.21 -10.10
C GLU A 82 11.16 5.54 -10.75
N LEU A 83 11.48 6.03 -11.95
CA LEU A 83 12.76 5.82 -12.59
C LEU A 83 13.75 6.74 -11.87
N ALA A 84 14.79 6.14 -11.30
CA ALA A 84 16.02 6.82 -10.99
C ALA A 84 16.56 7.47 -12.28
N ALA A 85 16.83 8.77 -12.20
CA ALA A 85 17.83 9.49 -12.97
C ALA A 85 18.33 10.63 -12.08
#